data_AF-A0A6V7JA79-F1
#
_entry.id   AF-A0A6V7JA79-F1
#
_cell.length_a   1.000
_cell.length_b   1.000
_cell.length_c   1.000
_cell.angle_alpha   90.00
_cell.angle_beta   90.00
_cell.angle_gamma   90.00
#
_symmetry.space_group_name_H-M   'P 1'
#
loop_
_entity.id
_entity.type
_entity.pdbx_description
1 polymer ?
#
loop_
_entity_poly.entity_id
_entity_poly.type
_entity_poly.pdbx_seq_one_letter_code
_entity_poly.pdbx_strand_id
1 'polypeptide(L)' 'YAQVTKMLGNGRLEAMCFDGVKRLCHIRGKLRKKVWINQGDIILIGLRDYQDAKADVILKYTSDEARNLKTYGEFPET' A
#
# COMPACT_ATOMS: atom_id res chain seq x y z
N TYR A 1 -2.68 -3.67 5.74
CA TYR A 1 -1.60 -3.65 4.72
C TYR A 1 -2.20 -3.68 3.33
N ALA A 2 -1.43 -3.36 2.29
CA ALA A 2 -1.87 -3.52 0.90
C ALA A 2 -0.68 -3.78 -0.04
N GLN A 3 -0.95 -4.42 -1.19
CA GLN A 3 -0.01 -4.57 -2.29
C GLN A 3 -0.39 -3.65 -3.45
N VAL A 4 0.59 -2.96 -4.02
CA VAL A 4 0.38 -2.05 -5.15
C VAL A 4 0.06 -2.85 -6.42
N THR A 5 -1.13 -2.63 -6.98
CA THR A 5 -1.56 -3.30 -8.22
C THR A 5 -1.24 -2.48 -9.45
N LYS A 6 -1.40 -1.15 -9.41
CA LYS A 6 -1.19 -0.28 -10.56
C LYS A 6 -0.87 1.16 -10.16
N MET A 7 0.06 1.78 -10.87
CA MET A 7 0.33 3.22 -10.75
C MET A 7 -0.64 4.01 -11.64
N LEU A 8 -1.37 4.97 -11.07
CA LEU A 8 -2.39 5.76 -11.78
C LEU A 8 -1.89 7.18 -12.17
N GLY A 9 -0.70 7.57 -11.71
CA GLY A 9 -0.15 8.91 -11.93
C GLY A 9 -0.73 9.95 -10.97
N ASN A 10 -0.24 11.20 -11.07
CA ASN A 10 -0.57 12.29 -10.13
C ASN A 10 -0.41 11.89 -8.63
N GLY A 11 0.54 10.97 -8.36
CA GLY A 11 0.76 10.28 -7.09
C GLY A 11 -0.47 9.63 -6.47
N ARG A 12 -1.29 9.02 -7.33
CA ARG A 12 -2.30 8.03 -6.97
C ARG A 12 -1.87 6.66 -7.47
N LEU A 13 -2.28 5.64 -6.76
CA LEU A 13 -2.08 4.24 -7.12
C LEU A 13 -3.31 3.43 -6.73
N GLU A 14 -3.48 2.30 -7.37
CA GLU A 14 -4.43 1.28 -6.96
C GLU A 14 -3.68 0.23 -6.14
N ALA A 15 -4.27 -0.18 -5.01
CA ALA A 15 -3.71 -1.22 -4.17
C ALA A 15 -4.79 -2.23 -3.77
N MET A 16 -4.40 -3.50 -3.79
CA MET A 16 -5.17 -4.60 -3.25
C MET A 16 -4.87 -4.69 -1.75
N CYS A 17 -5.88 -4.44 -0.94
CA CYS A 17 -5.75 -4.54 0.50
C CYS A 17 -5.90 -6.01 0.92
N PHE A 18 -5.19 -6.42 1.97
CA PHE A 18 -5.24 -7.83 2.42
C PHE A 18 -6.57 -8.19 3.11
N ASP A 19 -7.49 -7.24 3.30
CA ASP A 19 -8.89 -7.49 3.67
C ASP A 19 -9.76 -7.87 2.45
N GLY A 20 -9.17 -7.95 1.25
CA GLY A 20 -9.87 -8.34 0.02
C GLY A 20 -10.41 -7.18 -0.80
N VAL A 21 -10.31 -5.94 -0.31
CA VAL A 21 -10.89 -4.76 -0.98
C VAL A 21 -9.83 -4.01 -1.79
N LYS A 22 -10.18 -3.65 -3.03
CA LYS A 22 -9.36 -2.75 -3.85
C LYS A 22 -9.64 -1.30 -3.48
N ARG A 23 -8.60 -0.56 -3.15
CA ARG A 23 -8.71 0.85 -2.76
C ARG A 23 -7.84 1.73 -3.62
N LEU A 24 -8.33 2.93 -3.88
CA LEU A 24 -7.57 3.97 -4.54
C LEU A 24 -6.74 4.72 -3.48
N CYS A 25 -5.43 4.56 -3.55
CA CYS A 25 -4.52 5.13 -2.58
C CYS A 25 -3.89 6.43 -3.06
N HIS A 26 -3.75 7.38 -2.15
CA HIS A 26 -3.04 8.63 -2.39
C HIS A 26 -1.68 8.64 -1.69
N ILE A 27 -0.61 8.95 -2.45
CA ILE A 27 0.75 8.99 -1.91
C ILE A 27 0.96 10.30 -1.16
N ARG A 28 1.18 10.21 0.16
CA ARG A 28 1.49 11.38 1.01
C ARG A 28 2.70 12.13 0.46
N GLY A 29 2.64 13.47 0.46
CA GLY A 29 3.69 14.31 -0.11
C GLY A 29 5.11 14.04 0.42
N LYS A 30 5.22 13.68 1.71
CA LYS A 30 6.50 13.31 2.35
C LYS A 30 7.15 12.08 1.71
N LEU A 31 6.35 11.12 1.24
CA LEU A 31 6.82 9.90 0.57
C LEU A 31 7.25 10.17 -0.87
N ARG A 32 6.52 11.04 -1.59
CA ARG A 32 6.76 11.33 -3.03
C ARG A 32 8.20 11.75 -3.35
N LYS A 33 8.90 12.41 -2.41
CA LYS A 33 10.28 12.85 -2.59
C LYS A 33 11.33 11.88 -2.05
N LYS A 34 10.94 10.97 -1.14
CA LYS A 34 11.89 10.13 -0.39
C LYS A 34 11.96 8.70 -0.91
N VAL A 35 10.84 8.15 -1.35
CA VAL A 35 10.71 6.72 -1.66
C VAL A 35 9.95 6.54 -2.96
N TRP A 36 10.51 5.73 -3.84
CA TRP A 36 9.87 5.29 -5.08
C TRP A 36 8.99 4.07 -4.79
N ILE A 37 7.73 4.16 -5.24
CA ILE A 37 6.74 3.10 -5.11
C ILE A 37 6.45 2.55 -6.51
N ASN A 38 6.59 1.25 -6.67
CA ASN A 38 6.36 0.51 -7.90
C ASN A 38 5.26 -0.53 -7.71
N GLN A 39 4.84 -1.14 -8.82
CA GLN A 39 3.91 -2.27 -8.80
C GLN A 39 4.51 -3.46 -8.03
N GLY A 40 3.70 -4.15 -7.24
CA GLY A 40 4.11 -5.30 -6.43
C GLY A 40 4.68 -4.96 -5.05
N ASP A 41 5.01 -3.69 -4.78
CA ASP A 41 5.48 -3.25 -3.46
C ASP A 41 4.40 -3.44 -2.39
N ILE A 42 4.84 -3.79 -1.17
CA ILE A 42 3.98 -3.84 0.01
C ILE A 42 4.00 -2.49 0.73
N ILE A 43 2.82 -1.97 1.01
CA ILE A 43 2.63 -0.65 1.61
C ILE A 43 1.70 -0.71 2.82
N LEU A 44 1.97 0.19 3.78
CA LEU A 44 1.03 0.50 4.85
C LEU A 44 0.08 1.59 4.38
N ILE A 45 -1.22 1.32 4.49
CA ILE A 45 -2.28 2.25 4.13
C ILE A 45 -3.06 2.66 5.38
N GLY A 46 -3.47 3.92 5.43
CA GLY A 46 -4.45 4.44 6.39
C GLY A 46 -5.81 4.55 5.71
N LEU A 47 -6.82 3.90 6.29
CA LEU A 47 -8.20 4.00 5.83
C LEU A 47 -8.80 5.36 6.20
N ARG A 48 -9.83 5.76 5.45
CA ARG A 48 -10.61 6.96 5.73
C ARG A 48 -11.97 6.56 6.26
N ASP A 49 -12.35 7.09 7.41
CA ASP A 49 -13.60 6.73 8.09
C ASP A 49 -14.86 7.00 7.24
N TYR A 50 -14.79 7.95 6.30
CA TYR A 50 -15.90 8.40 5.47
C TYR A 50 -15.90 7.85 4.04
N GLN A 51 -14.82 7.21 3.59
CA GLN A 51 -14.64 6.75 2.20
C GLN A 51 -13.78 5.48 2.15
N ASP A 52 -14.39 4.31 2.33
CA ASP A 52 -13.66 3.03 2.33
C ASP A 52 -12.96 2.73 1.01
N ALA A 53 -13.51 3.18 -0.13
CA ALA A 53 -12.88 3.02 -1.44
C ALA A 53 -11.57 3.81 -1.61
N LYS A 54 -11.21 4.69 -0.65
CA LYS A 54 -10.01 5.52 -0.71
C LYS A 54 -9.16 5.37 0.55
N ALA A 55 -7.85 5.39 0.36
CA ALA A 55 -6.89 5.31 1.45
C ALA A 55 -5.69 6.23 1.19
N ASP A 56 -4.89 6.46 2.23
CA ASP A 56 -3.64 7.22 2.13
C ASP A 56 -2.44 6.32 2.42
N VAL A 57 -1.39 6.42 1.61
CA VAL A 57 -0.16 5.63 1.80
C VAL A 57 0.66 6.23 2.93
N ILE A 58 0.90 5.45 3.99
CA ILE A 58 1.64 5.87 5.19
C ILE A 58 3.13 5.55 5.07
N LEU A 59 3.46 4.33 4.60
CA LEU A 59 4.81 3.81 4.52
C LEU A 59 4.91 2.78 3.38
N LYS A 60 6.09 2.66 2.77
CA LYS A 60 6.46 1.52 1.93
C LYS A 60 7.39 0.61 2.73
N TYR A 61 7.14 -0.69 2.71
CA TYR A 61 8.05 -1.69 3.23
C TYR A 61 9.09 -2.06 2.17
N THR A 62 10.29 -2.35 2.63
CA THR A 62 11.32 -3.00 1.81
C THR A 62 10.95 -4.45 1.55
N SER A 63 11.55 -5.06 0.53
CA SER A 63 11.30 -6.46 0.18
C SER A 63 11.62 -7.41 1.35
N ASP A 64 12.64 -7.10 2.15
CA ASP A 64 13.03 -7.93 3.29
C ASP A 64 12.05 -7.76 4.47
N GLU A 65 11.61 -6.54 4.77
CA GLU A 65 10.55 -6.31 5.75
C GLU A 65 9.24 -6.99 5.34
N ALA A 66 8.89 -6.95 4.06
CA ALA A 66 7.71 -7.63 3.53
C ALA A 66 7.79 -9.16 3.72
N ARG A 67 8.97 -9.77 3.51
CA ARG A 67 9.17 -11.20 3.82
C ARG A 67 9.03 -11.48 5.31
N ASN A 68 9.59 -10.62 6.17
CA ASN A 68 9.48 -10.80 7.62
C ASN A 68 8.02 -10.71 8.08
N LEU A 69 7.25 -9.76 7.56
CA LEU A 69 5.81 -9.65 7.84
C LEU A 69 5.04 -10.90 7.40
N LYS A 70 5.42 -11.50 6.27
CA LYS A 70 4.87 -12.79 5.83
C LYS A 70 5.22 -13.91 6.81
N THR A 71 6.47 -13.99 7.27
CA THR A 71 6.92 -14.96 8.30
C THR A 71 6.18 -14.78 9.63
N TYR A 72 5.84 -13.54 10.00
CA TYR A 72 5.07 -13.25 11.21
C TYR A 72 3.57 -13.55 11.08
N GLY A 73 3.07 -13.85 9.88
CA GLY A 73 1.65 -14.12 9.64
C GLY A 73 0.76 -12.89 9.69
N GLU A 74 1.31 -11.69 9.48
CA GLU A 74 0.56 -10.41 9.49
C GLU A 74 -0.41 -10.28 8.30
N PHE A 75 -0.21 -11.06 7.24
CA PHE A 75 -1.12 -11.14 6.09
C PHE A 75 -1.04 -12.53 5.42
N PRO A 76 -2.14 -12.99 4.79
CA PRO A 76 -2.24 -14.31 4.17
C PRO A 76 -1.24 -14.49 3.02
N GLU A 77 -0.82 -15.74 2.77
CA GLU A 77 0.23 -16.07 1.79
C GLU A 77 -0.12 -15.88 0.31
N THR A 78 -1.38 -15.54 0.03
CA THR A 78 -1.98 -15.44 -1.33
C THR A 78 -1.27 -14.46 -2.25
#